data_AF-D2TW26-F1
#
_entry.id   AF-D2TW26-F1
#
_cell.length_a   1.000
_cell.length_b   1.000
_cell.length_c   1.000
_cell.angle_alpha   90.00
_cell.angle_beta   90.00
_cell.angle_gamma   90.00
#
_symmetry.space_group_name_H-M   'P 1'
#
loop_
_entity.id
_entity.type
_entity.pdbx_description
1 polymer ?
#
loop_
_entity_poly.entity_id
_entity_poly.type
_entity_poly.pdbx_seq_one_letter_code
_entity_poly.pdbx_strand_id
1 'polypeptide(L)'
;MAEVLNGNKIQRRYIAHLEEEIDMLHSSIKLYLAQIQQNELGDADSRRWAEIIDTALNLQQSATIINRMATEVVKKIFGKQYFFSPEGTKELNTLMERLQNNLSLAMSVFVSGDIDNARRLRRAKHRFRLLNQRYAYAHVERLHKRNMQSLDTSNLHVSLLGDMKRLNSLFCAIAYHVLDGISESRAEQINQESDKNI
;
A
#
# COMPACT_ATOMS: atom_id res chain seq x y z
N MET A 1 -9.43 10.26 5.19
CA MET A 1 -10.23 9.80 4.03
C MET A 1 -11.74 9.85 4.31
N ALA A 2 -12.26 9.41 5.46
CA ALA A 2 -13.69 9.60 5.80
C ALA A 2 -14.15 11.08 5.67
N GLU A 3 -13.34 12.03 6.12
CA GLU A 3 -13.61 13.47 5.97
C GLU A 3 -13.39 14.03 4.55
N VAL A 4 -12.60 13.33 3.73
CA VAL A 4 -12.40 13.64 2.29
C VAL A 4 -13.56 13.08 1.47
N LEU A 5 -14.11 11.93 1.88
CA LEU A 5 -15.36 11.38 1.37
C LEU A 5 -16.55 12.31 1.73
N ASN A 6 -16.41 13.11 2.79
CA ASN A 6 -17.30 14.22 3.15
C ASN A 6 -16.83 15.59 2.58
N GLY A 7 -15.79 15.59 1.73
CA GLY A 7 -15.14 16.70 1.01
C GLY A 7 -14.92 18.02 1.70
N ASN A 8 -14.17 17.91 2.78
CA ASN A 8 -13.40 19.02 3.27
C ASN A 8 -12.26 19.39 2.30
N LYS A 9 -12.37 20.53 1.59
CA LYS A 9 -11.31 21.07 0.70
C LYS A 9 -10.00 21.35 1.45
N ILE A 10 -10.06 21.65 2.75
CA ILE A 10 -8.90 21.85 3.62
C ILE A 10 -8.14 20.52 3.73
N GLN A 11 -8.86 19.42 3.92
CA GLN A 11 -8.26 18.09 3.99
C GLN A 11 -7.57 17.68 2.68
N ARG A 12 -8.08 18.09 1.51
CA ARG A 12 -7.40 17.87 0.23
C ARG A 12 -6.08 18.62 0.13
N ARG A 13 -6.05 19.89 0.57
CA ARG A 13 -4.81 20.68 0.56
C ARG A 13 -3.78 20.09 1.51
N TYR A 14 -4.24 19.65 2.68
CA TYR A 14 -3.38 18.96 3.64
C TYR A 14 -2.79 17.67 3.07
N ILE A 15 -3.58 16.84 2.36
CA ILE A 15 -3.07 15.64 1.69
C ILE A 15 -2.01 15.97 0.62
N ALA A 16 -2.21 17.03 -0.16
CA ALA A 16 -1.23 17.44 -1.17
C ALA A 16 0.08 17.89 -0.51
N HIS A 17 -0.01 18.64 0.59
CA HIS A 17 1.17 19.05 1.35
C HIS A 17 1.93 17.85 1.94
N LEU A 18 1.22 16.86 2.49
CA LEU A 18 1.85 15.63 2.99
C LEU A 18 2.54 14.83 1.87
N GLU A 19 2.01 14.83 0.65
CA GLU A 19 2.71 14.21 -0.50
C GLU A 19 4.03 14.92 -0.78
N GLU A 20 4.04 16.26 -0.80
CA GLU A 20 5.27 17.04 -0.99
C GLU A 20 6.30 16.76 0.11
N GLU A 21 5.87 16.67 1.38
CA GLU A 21 6.75 16.29 2.49
C GLU A 21 7.33 14.89 2.34
N ILE A 22 6.51 13.91 1.92
CA ILE A 22 6.98 12.53 1.68
C ILE A 22 7.96 12.47 0.51
N ASP A 23 7.73 13.23 -0.56
CA ASP A 23 8.64 13.32 -1.70
C ASP A 23 10.01 13.91 -1.28
N MET A 24 10.00 14.94 -0.42
CA MET A 24 11.22 15.51 0.16
C MET A 24 11.96 14.48 1.02
N LEU A 25 11.28 13.77 1.92
CA LEU A 25 11.88 12.75 2.78
C LEU A 25 12.46 11.58 1.99
N HIS A 26 11.73 11.08 0.99
CA HIS A 26 12.24 10.05 0.08
C HIS A 26 13.51 10.51 -0.64
N SER A 27 13.54 11.76 -1.10
CA SER A 27 14.73 12.34 -1.75
C SER A 27 15.92 12.42 -0.80
N SER A 28 15.70 12.86 0.46
CA SER A 28 16.75 12.89 1.48
C SER A 28 17.29 11.50 1.82
N ILE A 29 16.42 10.49 1.96
CA ILE A 29 16.82 9.09 2.20
C ILE A 29 17.68 8.57 1.05
N LYS A 30 17.23 8.79 -0.19
CA LYS A 30 17.97 8.38 -1.39
C LYS A 30 19.36 9.03 -1.47
N LEU A 31 19.46 10.33 -1.18
CA LEU A 31 20.74 11.04 -1.18
C LEU A 31 21.67 10.55 -0.07
N TYR A 32 21.14 10.23 1.11
CA TYR A 32 21.91 9.62 2.19
C TYR A 32 22.44 8.24 1.78
N LEU A 33 21.59 7.36 1.25
CA LEU A 33 21.99 6.03 0.81
C LEU A 33 23.01 6.05 -0.34
N ALA A 34 22.98 7.06 -1.20
CA ALA A 34 23.96 7.25 -2.28
C ALA A 34 25.37 7.60 -1.78
N GLN A 35 25.52 8.05 -0.53
CA GLN A 35 26.83 8.29 0.09
C GLN A 35 27.48 7.00 0.60
N ILE A 36 26.74 5.89 0.64
CA ILE A 36 27.20 4.61 1.15
C ILE A 36 27.73 3.78 -0.03
N GLN A 37 28.97 3.33 0.07
CA GLN A 37 29.58 2.44 -0.92
C GLN A 37 29.03 1.02 -0.76
N GLN A 38 28.03 0.65 -1.56
CA GLN A 38 27.32 -0.63 -1.44
C GLN A 38 28.25 -1.85 -1.59
N ASN A 39 29.30 -1.74 -2.41
CA ASN A 39 30.31 -2.77 -2.64
C ASN A 39 31.24 -3.01 -1.43
N GLU A 40 31.23 -2.13 -0.43
CA GLU A 40 31.99 -2.27 0.81
C GLU A 40 31.11 -2.81 1.97
N LEU A 41 29.80 -2.97 1.75
CA LEU A 41 28.87 -3.48 2.75
C LEU A 41 28.95 -5.01 2.85
N GLY A 42 28.86 -5.52 4.08
CA GLY A 42 28.55 -6.93 4.29
C GLY A 42 27.11 -7.26 3.84
N ASP A 43 26.81 -8.54 3.64
CA ASP A 43 25.52 -8.98 3.08
C ASP A 43 24.31 -8.49 3.87
N ALA A 44 24.41 -8.42 5.20
CA ALA A 44 23.35 -7.92 6.07
C ALA A 44 23.06 -6.43 5.81
N ASP A 45 24.09 -5.61 5.71
CA ASP A 45 23.95 -4.17 5.47
C ASP A 45 23.52 -3.88 4.03
N SER A 46 23.98 -4.67 3.06
CA SER A 46 23.55 -4.57 1.66
C SER A 46 22.06 -4.89 1.50
N ARG A 47 21.57 -5.94 2.18
CA ARG A 47 20.13 -6.26 2.23
C ARG A 47 19.33 -5.15 2.90
N ARG A 48 19.83 -4.60 4.02
CA ARG A 48 19.15 -3.51 4.73
C ARG A 48 19.12 -2.23 3.90
N TRP A 49 20.20 -1.93 3.17
CA TRP A 49 20.27 -0.81 2.22
C TRP A 49 19.16 -0.92 1.17
N ALA A 50 19.01 -2.10 0.55
CA ALA A 50 18.00 -2.37 -0.47
C ALA A 50 16.57 -2.25 0.10
N GLU A 51 16.34 -2.83 1.28
CA GLU A 51 15.05 -2.74 1.97
C GLU A 51 14.65 -1.29 2.29
N ILE A 52 15.59 -0.44 2.72
CA ILE A 52 15.31 0.97 3.03
C ILE A 52 14.90 1.75 1.78
N ILE A 53 15.67 1.64 0.68
CA ILE A 53 15.37 2.40 -0.53
C ILE A 53 14.04 1.94 -1.15
N ASP A 54 13.76 0.64 -1.19
CA ASP A 54 12.50 0.11 -1.72
C ASP A 54 11.32 0.51 -0.84
N THR A 55 11.47 0.49 0.49
CA THR A 55 10.40 0.94 1.40
C THR A 55 10.11 2.43 1.23
N ALA A 56 11.14 3.26 1.12
CA ALA A 56 10.98 4.70 0.92
C ALA A 56 10.28 5.00 -0.42
N LEU A 57 10.65 4.30 -1.50
CA LEU A 57 9.99 4.41 -2.81
C LEU A 57 8.53 3.97 -2.75
N ASN A 58 8.23 2.87 -2.06
CA ASN A 58 6.86 2.37 -1.90
C ASN A 58 5.97 3.34 -1.13
N LEU A 59 6.49 4.00 -0.08
CA LEU A 59 5.77 5.02 0.68
C LEU A 59 5.51 6.27 -0.18
N GLN A 60 6.51 6.70 -0.96
CA GLN A 60 6.40 7.81 -1.89
C GLN A 60 5.30 7.58 -2.93
N GLN A 61 5.35 6.44 -3.62
CA GLN A 61 4.30 6.04 -4.58
C GLN A 61 2.91 5.93 -3.92
N SER A 62 2.86 5.50 -2.66
CA SER A 62 1.60 5.43 -1.92
C SER A 62 1.01 6.81 -1.65
N ALA A 63 1.83 7.80 -1.31
CA ALA A 63 1.39 9.18 -1.11
C ALA A 63 0.76 9.76 -2.39
N THR A 64 1.40 9.56 -3.55
CA THR A 64 0.86 9.98 -4.84
C THR A 64 -0.48 9.33 -5.18
N ILE A 65 -0.63 8.03 -4.91
CA ILE A 65 -1.92 7.35 -5.10
C ILE A 65 -2.99 7.94 -4.17
N ILE A 66 -2.66 8.21 -2.90
CA ILE A 66 -3.60 8.80 -1.93
C ILE A 66 -4.04 10.20 -2.38
N ASN A 67 -3.12 11.06 -2.83
CA ASN A 67 -3.47 12.40 -3.32
C ASN A 67 -4.32 12.33 -4.59
N ARG A 68 -4.03 11.40 -5.52
CA ARG A 68 -4.87 11.16 -6.70
C ARG A 68 -6.29 10.73 -6.30
N MET A 69 -6.41 9.73 -5.43
CA MET A 69 -7.72 9.26 -4.94
C MET A 69 -8.52 10.40 -4.30
N ALA A 70 -7.89 11.20 -3.43
CA ALA A 70 -8.52 12.35 -2.79
C ALA A 70 -8.98 13.40 -3.82
N THR A 71 -8.17 13.67 -4.84
CA THR A 71 -8.50 14.60 -5.93
C THR A 71 -9.72 14.13 -6.72
N GLU A 72 -9.77 12.86 -7.11
CA GLU A 72 -10.88 12.30 -7.87
C GLU A 72 -12.19 12.25 -7.07
N VAL A 73 -12.11 11.91 -5.77
CA VAL A 73 -13.27 11.98 -4.86
C VAL A 73 -13.81 13.40 -4.79
N VAL A 74 -12.96 14.40 -4.53
CA VAL A 74 -13.41 15.81 -4.45
C VAL A 74 -14.02 16.25 -5.78
N LYS A 75 -13.36 15.98 -6.91
CA LYS A 75 -13.84 16.40 -8.24
C LYS A 75 -15.23 15.84 -8.58
N LYS A 76 -15.47 14.57 -8.27
CA LYS A 76 -16.68 13.86 -8.70
C LYS A 76 -17.84 13.96 -7.72
N ILE A 77 -17.57 13.87 -6.41
CA ILE A 77 -18.59 13.92 -5.36
C ILE A 77 -19.01 15.38 -5.12
N PHE A 78 -18.06 16.33 -5.07
CA PHE A 78 -18.37 17.74 -4.78
C PHE A 78 -18.77 18.51 -6.02
N GLY A 79 -18.06 18.32 -7.13
CA GLY A 79 -18.34 19.07 -8.35
C GLY A 79 -19.75 18.81 -8.93
N LYS A 80 -20.39 17.69 -8.56
CA LYS A 80 -21.66 17.25 -9.15
C LYS A 80 -22.72 16.78 -8.13
N GLN A 81 -22.49 16.97 -6.83
CA GLN A 81 -23.38 16.52 -5.74
C GLN A 81 -23.78 15.04 -5.83
N TYR A 82 -22.85 14.19 -6.27
CA TYR A 82 -23.07 12.74 -6.31
C TYR A 82 -22.71 12.11 -4.98
N PHE A 83 -23.34 10.98 -4.67
CA PHE A 83 -23.04 10.19 -3.49
C PHE A 83 -22.82 8.74 -3.92
N PHE A 84 -21.86 8.06 -3.29
CA PHE A 84 -21.79 6.61 -3.39
C PHE A 84 -23.06 6.00 -2.78
N SER A 85 -23.43 4.81 -3.22
CA SER A 85 -24.47 4.03 -2.54
C SER A 85 -24.06 3.74 -1.08
N PRO A 86 -25.02 3.47 -0.18
CA PRO A 86 -24.71 3.09 1.20
C PRO A 86 -23.77 1.88 1.28
N GLU A 87 -24.00 0.87 0.43
CA GLU A 87 -23.13 -0.30 0.31
C GLU A 87 -21.75 0.10 -0.20
N GLY A 88 -21.67 0.91 -1.27
CA GLY A 88 -20.40 1.36 -1.83
C GLY A 88 -19.56 2.16 -0.83
N THR A 89 -20.20 2.98 -0.01
CA THR A 89 -19.54 3.72 1.07
C THR A 89 -18.97 2.77 2.12
N LYS A 90 -19.75 1.78 2.56
CA LYS A 90 -19.31 0.76 3.54
C LYS A 90 -18.13 -0.04 3.02
N GLU A 91 -18.15 -0.42 1.75
CA GLU A 91 -17.08 -1.16 1.09
C GLU A 91 -15.76 -0.38 1.08
N LEU A 92 -15.81 0.88 0.63
CA LEU A 92 -14.62 1.76 0.57
C LEU A 92 -14.06 2.04 1.97
N ASN A 93 -14.92 2.27 2.96
CA ASN A 93 -14.48 2.47 4.35
C ASN A 93 -13.82 1.21 4.92
N THR A 94 -14.39 0.03 4.66
CA THR A 94 -13.81 -1.25 5.11
C THR A 94 -12.42 -1.48 4.49
N LEU A 95 -12.24 -1.17 3.20
CA LEU A 95 -10.93 -1.28 2.56
C LEU A 95 -9.94 -0.25 3.10
N MET A 96 -10.37 0.98 3.38
CA MET A 96 -9.53 2.02 3.98
C MET A 96 -9.02 1.62 5.37
N GLU A 97 -9.88 1.06 6.21
CA GLU A 97 -9.47 0.53 7.53
C GLU A 97 -8.43 -0.59 7.38
N ARG A 98 -8.65 -1.52 6.45
CA ARG A 98 -7.67 -2.58 6.17
C ARG A 98 -6.35 -2.05 5.64
N LEU A 99 -6.36 -0.98 4.84
CA LEU A 99 -5.15 -0.32 4.37
C LEU A 99 -4.35 0.26 5.53
N GLN A 100 -5.01 0.96 6.46
CA GLN A 100 -4.35 1.51 7.65
C GLN A 100 -3.72 0.42 8.50
N ASN A 101 -4.49 -0.64 8.80
CA ASN A 101 -3.99 -1.80 9.55
C ASN A 101 -2.79 -2.47 8.87
N ASN A 102 -2.84 -2.63 7.55
CA ASN A 102 -1.74 -3.25 6.80
C ASN A 102 -0.52 -2.34 6.69
N LEU A 103 -0.68 -1.02 6.63
CA LEU A 103 0.44 -0.07 6.72
C LEU A 103 1.10 -0.13 8.10
N SER A 104 0.32 -0.12 9.19
CA SER A 104 0.87 -0.26 10.55
C SER A 104 1.63 -1.57 10.73
N LEU A 105 1.08 -2.68 10.22
CA LEU A 105 1.76 -3.98 10.24
C LEU A 105 3.02 -3.96 9.36
N ALA A 106 2.99 -3.34 8.19
CA ALA A 106 4.15 -3.17 7.33
C ALA A 106 5.29 -2.41 8.02
N MET A 107 4.97 -1.30 8.70
CA MET A 107 5.97 -0.53 9.45
C MET A 107 6.52 -1.32 10.65
N SER A 108 5.69 -2.10 11.32
CA SER A 108 6.16 -3.02 12.37
C SER A 108 7.16 -4.04 11.82
N VAL A 109 6.88 -4.64 10.65
CA VAL A 109 7.81 -5.56 9.98
C VAL A 109 9.11 -4.86 9.60
N PHE A 110 9.04 -3.67 8.99
CA PHE A 110 10.22 -2.89 8.57
C PHE A 110 11.17 -2.54 9.73
N VAL A 111 10.63 -2.25 10.91
CA VAL A 111 11.41 -1.87 12.10
C VAL A 111 11.96 -3.10 12.83
N SER A 112 11.16 -4.16 12.95
CA SER A 112 11.51 -5.31 13.79
C SER A 112 12.13 -6.51 13.05
N GLY A 113 11.93 -6.60 11.73
CA GLY A 113 12.26 -7.80 10.97
C GLY A 113 11.43 -9.04 11.37
N ASP A 114 10.33 -8.87 12.13
CA ASP A 114 9.55 -9.99 12.65
C ASP A 114 8.92 -10.81 11.52
N ILE A 115 9.41 -12.05 11.40
CA ILE A 115 9.03 -13.04 10.40
C ILE A 115 7.55 -13.40 10.48
N ASP A 116 6.99 -13.52 11.68
CA ASP A 116 5.60 -13.89 11.86
C ASP A 116 4.68 -12.74 11.47
N ASN A 117 5.08 -11.50 11.75
CA ASN A 117 4.40 -10.32 11.23
C ASN A 117 4.52 -10.21 9.69
N ALA A 118 5.67 -10.53 9.10
CA ALA A 118 5.83 -10.59 7.65
C ALA A 118 4.89 -11.64 7.01
N ARG A 119 4.77 -12.83 7.60
CA ARG A 119 3.80 -13.86 7.17
C ARG A 119 2.36 -13.39 7.36
N ARG A 120 2.04 -12.71 8.46
CA ARG A 120 0.71 -12.11 8.70
C ARG A 120 0.39 -11.07 7.63
N LEU A 121 1.34 -10.23 7.25
CA LEU A 121 1.19 -9.20 6.22
C LEU A 121 0.96 -9.82 4.84
N ARG A 122 1.73 -10.86 4.46
CA ARG A 122 1.50 -11.63 3.22
C ARG A 122 0.10 -12.24 3.15
N ARG A 123 -0.39 -12.80 4.26
CA ARG A 123 -1.78 -13.31 4.36
C ARG A 123 -2.81 -12.17 4.28
N ALA A 124 -2.52 -11.03 4.89
CA ALA A 124 -3.38 -9.86 4.82
C ALA A 124 -3.51 -9.33 3.38
N LYS A 125 -2.42 -9.32 2.59
CA LYS A 125 -2.43 -9.01 1.15
C LYS A 125 -3.42 -9.88 0.38
N HIS A 126 -3.37 -11.20 0.62
CA HIS A 126 -4.28 -12.14 -0.03
C HIS A 126 -5.74 -11.88 0.35
N ARG A 127 -6.04 -11.70 1.66
CA ARG A 127 -7.39 -11.40 2.14
C ARG A 127 -7.93 -10.09 1.57
N PHE A 128 -7.09 -9.06 1.49
CA PHE A 128 -7.44 -7.77 0.89
C PHE A 128 -7.86 -7.95 -0.57
N ARG A 129 -7.08 -8.71 -1.35
CA ARG A 129 -7.37 -8.99 -2.77
C ARG A 129 -8.72 -9.68 -2.95
N LEU A 130 -9.02 -10.71 -2.14
CA LEU A 130 -10.29 -11.43 -2.21
C LEU A 130 -11.48 -10.52 -1.87
N LEU A 131 -11.34 -9.70 -0.83
CA LEU A 131 -12.40 -8.76 -0.43
C LEU A 131 -12.65 -7.69 -1.50
N ASN A 132 -11.58 -7.11 -2.04
CA ASN A 132 -11.64 -6.13 -3.11
C ASN A 132 -12.33 -6.70 -4.37
N GLN A 133 -12.01 -7.95 -4.75
CA GLN A 133 -12.68 -8.65 -5.85
C GLN A 133 -14.18 -8.85 -5.59
N ARG A 134 -14.54 -9.23 -4.36
CA ARG A 134 -15.95 -9.37 -3.96
C ARG A 134 -16.70 -8.04 -4.08
N TYR A 135 -16.10 -6.93 -3.68
CA TYR A 135 -16.72 -5.60 -3.81
C TYR A 135 -16.85 -5.16 -5.27
N ALA A 136 -15.89 -5.50 -6.13
CA ALA A 136 -16.04 -5.25 -7.57
C ALA A 136 -17.26 -5.99 -8.15
N TYR A 137 -17.50 -7.25 -7.76
CA TYR A 137 -18.70 -7.99 -8.21
C TYR A 137 -19.99 -7.43 -7.62
N ALA A 138 -20.02 -7.10 -6.33
CA ALA A 138 -21.18 -6.46 -5.70
C ALA A 138 -21.53 -5.12 -6.36
N HIS A 139 -20.53 -4.35 -6.79
CA HIS A 139 -20.75 -3.13 -7.56
C HIS A 139 -21.44 -3.42 -8.90
N VAL A 140 -20.96 -4.41 -9.66
CA VAL A 140 -21.59 -4.81 -10.94
C VAL A 140 -23.04 -5.27 -10.76
N GLU A 141 -23.35 -5.98 -9.67
CA GLU A 141 -24.73 -6.37 -9.36
C GLU A 141 -25.62 -5.15 -9.10
N ARG A 142 -25.11 -4.10 -8.41
CA ARG A 142 -25.85 -2.85 -8.22
C ARG A 142 -26.12 -2.13 -9.54
N LEU A 143 -25.18 -2.19 -10.49
CA LEU A 143 -25.38 -1.63 -11.83
C LEU A 143 -26.48 -2.38 -12.60
N HIS A 144 -26.52 -3.72 -12.53
CA HIS A 144 -27.61 -4.51 -13.13
C HIS A 144 -28.98 -4.14 -12.57
N LYS A 145 -29.06 -3.86 -11.26
CA LYS A 145 -30.28 -3.40 -10.59
C LYS A 145 -30.61 -1.92 -10.84
N ARG A 146 -29.87 -1.24 -11.73
CA ARG A 146 -30.04 0.18 -12.07
C ARG A 146 -30.01 1.12 -10.85
N ASN A 147 -29.18 0.81 -9.85
CA ASN A 147 -28.99 1.70 -8.71
C ASN A 147 -28.36 3.03 -9.18
N MET A 148 -29.13 4.12 -9.12
CA MET A 148 -28.74 5.43 -9.66
C MET A 148 -27.43 5.96 -9.07
N GLN A 149 -27.27 5.91 -7.74
CA GLN A 149 -26.03 6.34 -7.07
C GLN A 149 -24.81 5.55 -7.55
N SER A 150 -24.96 4.25 -7.78
CA SER A 150 -23.89 3.39 -8.29
C SER A 150 -23.58 3.70 -9.76
N LEU A 151 -24.59 4.00 -10.59
CA LEU A 151 -24.39 4.43 -11.98
C LEU A 151 -23.63 5.77 -12.04
N ASP A 152 -24.06 6.75 -11.25
CA ASP A 152 -23.49 8.10 -11.23
C ASP A 152 -22.01 8.10 -10.80
N THR A 153 -21.64 7.19 -9.89
CA THR A 153 -20.31 7.09 -9.28
C THR A 153 -19.47 5.91 -9.78
N SER A 154 -19.95 5.12 -10.74
CA SER A 154 -19.35 3.84 -11.16
C SER A 154 -17.85 3.91 -11.45
N ASN A 155 -17.44 4.79 -12.38
CA ASN A 155 -16.04 4.95 -12.76
C ASN A 155 -15.15 5.31 -11.57
N LEU A 156 -15.63 6.17 -10.67
CA LEU A 156 -14.88 6.55 -9.48
C LEU A 156 -14.76 5.37 -8.52
N HIS A 157 -15.85 4.66 -8.27
CA HIS A 157 -15.86 3.53 -7.34
C HIS A 157 -14.87 2.44 -7.78
N VAL A 158 -14.92 2.02 -9.04
CA VAL A 158 -14.00 1.01 -9.60
C VAL A 158 -12.56 1.49 -9.59
N SER A 159 -12.30 2.76 -9.92
CA SER A 159 -10.98 3.36 -9.84
C SER A 159 -10.41 3.32 -8.42
N LEU A 160 -11.21 3.69 -7.41
CA LEU A 160 -10.81 3.62 -6.00
C LEU A 160 -10.51 2.18 -5.55
N LEU A 161 -11.28 1.19 -5.99
CA LEU A 161 -10.98 -0.22 -5.70
C LEU A 161 -9.60 -0.62 -6.26
N GLY A 162 -9.28 -0.19 -7.48
CA GLY A 162 -7.97 -0.41 -8.10
C GLY A 162 -6.83 0.24 -7.32
N ASP A 163 -6.99 1.52 -6.98
CA ASP A 163 -5.99 2.30 -6.24
C ASP A 163 -5.74 1.73 -4.84
N MET A 164 -6.80 1.36 -4.13
CA MET A 164 -6.69 0.70 -2.83
C MET A 164 -5.96 -0.66 -2.92
N LYS A 165 -6.20 -1.43 -3.98
CA LYS A 165 -5.46 -2.70 -4.21
C LYS A 165 -3.97 -2.44 -4.48
N ARG A 166 -3.63 -1.37 -5.20
CA ARG A 166 -2.24 -0.96 -5.46
C ARG A 166 -1.55 -0.50 -4.19
N LEU A 167 -2.17 0.37 -3.40
CA LEU A 167 -1.68 0.78 -2.07
C LEU A 167 -1.36 -0.41 -1.18
N ASN A 168 -2.31 -1.35 -1.08
CA ASN A 168 -2.09 -2.54 -0.28
C ASN A 168 -0.90 -3.37 -0.76
N SER A 169 -0.64 -3.40 -2.06
CA SER A 169 0.48 -4.13 -2.63
C SER A 169 1.82 -3.48 -2.30
N LEU A 170 1.89 -2.14 -2.33
CA LEU A 170 3.06 -1.36 -1.92
C LEU A 170 3.36 -1.57 -0.43
N PHE A 171 2.34 -1.48 0.44
CA PHE A 171 2.53 -1.72 1.89
C PHE A 171 3.03 -3.14 2.18
N CYS A 172 2.53 -4.14 1.44
CA CYS A 172 2.92 -5.53 1.68
C CYS A 172 4.25 -5.92 1.02
N ALA A 173 4.90 -5.02 0.26
CA ALA A 173 6.19 -5.30 -0.39
C ALA A 173 7.29 -5.62 0.65
N ILE A 174 7.24 -4.98 1.81
CA ILE A 174 8.19 -5.22 2.91
C ILE A 174 8.27 -6.67 3.37
N ALA A 175 7.16 -7.40 3.31
CA ALA A 175 7.13 -8.80 3.74
C ALA A 175 8.06 -9.68 2.90
N TYR A 176 8.34 -9.31 1.65
CA TYR A 176 9.18 -10.11 0.77
C TYR A 176 10.66 -9.94 1.14
N HIS A 177 11.13 -8.73 1.48
CA HIS A 177 12.50 -8.54 1.97
C HIS A 177 12.82 -9.42 3.18
N VAL A 178 11.91 -9.50 4.14
CA VAL A 178 12.09 -10.35 5.34
C VAL A 178 11.99 -11.84 5.01
N LEU A 179 11.06 -12.25 4.14
CA LEU A 179 10.83 -13.67 3.87
C LEU A 179 11.83 -14.28 2.87
N ASP A 180 12.31 -13.49 1.92
CA ASP A 180 13.27 -13.92 0.91
C ASP A 180 14.68 -14.02 1.53
N GLY A 181 15.05 -13.09 2.43
CA GLY A 181 16.31 -13.19 3.19
C GLY A 181 16.41 -14.47 4.05
N ILE A 182 15.29 -14.99 4.56
CA ILE A 182 15.27 -16.31 5.24
C ILE A 182 15.56 -17.44 4.25
N SER A 183 14.99 -17.36 3.05
CA SER A 183 15.13 -18.40 2.04
C SER A 183 16.57 -18.49 1.55
N GLU A 184 17.23 -17.35 1.35
CA GLU A 184 18.65 -17.24 1.04
C GLU A 184 19.53 -17.81 2.16
N SER A 185 19.32 -17.39 3.42
CA SER A 185 20.12 -17.88 4.55
C SER A 185 20.02 -19.39 4.77
N ARG A 186 18.85 -19.99 4.50
CA ARG A 186 18.66 -21.44 4.56
C ARG A 186 19.40 -22.17 3.44
N ALA A 187 19.42 -21.61 2.23
CA ALA A 187 20.16 -22.19 1.11
C ALA A 187 21.67 -22.17 1.37
N GLU A 188 22.18 -21.08 1.94
CA GLU A 188 23.60 -20.96 2.33
C GLU A 188 24.01 -21.98 3.41
N GLN A 189 23.16 -22.21 4.42
CA GLN A 189 23.40 -23.22 5.46
C GLN A 189 23.46 -24.64 4.89
N ILE A 190 22.54 -24.98 3.99
CA ILE A 190 22.53 -26.30 3.32
C ILE A 190 23.81 -26.51 2.51
N ASN A 191 24.25 -25.50 1.77
CA ASN A 191 25.47 -25.58 0.95
C ASN A 191 26.74 -25.75 1.81
N GLN A 192 26.84 -25.04 2.93
CA GLN A 192 27.96 -25.17 3.86
C GLN A 192 28.01 -26.52 4.60
N GLU A 193 26.86 -27.15 4.86
CA GLU A 193 26.78 -28.50 5.42
C GLU A 193 27.16 -29.57 4.40
N SER A 194 26.84 -29.39 3.11
CA SER A 194 27.30 -30.29 2.05
C SER A 194 28.81 -30.20 1.81
N ASP A 195 29.40 -29.01 1.87
CA ASP A 195 30.85 -28.82 1.66
C ASP A 195 31.72 -29.34 2.82
N LYS A 196 31.16 -29.49 4.02
CA LYS A 196 31.86 -30.10 5.18
C LYS A 196 31.83 -31.63 5.20
N ASN A 197 31.00 -32.25 4.36
CA ASN A 197 30.82 -33.70 4.30
C ASN A 197 31.52 -34.35 3.08
N ILE A 198 32.40 -33.59 2.40
CA ILE A 198 33.27 -34.02 1.31
C ILE A 198 34.72 -33.87 1.78
#